data_AF-A0A7H1J480-F1
#
_entry.id   AF-A0A7H1J480-F1
#
_cell.length_a   1.000
_cell.length_b   1.000
_cell.length_c   1.000
_cell.angle_alpha   90.00
_cell.angle_beta   90.00
_cell.angle_gamma   90.00
#
_symmetry.space_group_name_H-M   'P 1'
#
loop_
_entity.id
_entity.type
_entity.pdbx_description
1 polymer ?
#
loop_
_entity_poly.entity_id
_entity_poly.type
_entity_poly.pdbx_seq_one_letter_code
_entity_poly.pdbx_strand_id
1 'polypeptide(L)'
;MKHDGYLKAMRAHVWQCQSDLEELRNHFLQAPLDKYQRLALQRLMQVSIESAIGIAKHWAQQVSQRPILEAYQAFDILNNAGLLKGNAPWRQIIGMRNVLVHDYLNVDEQLLDSIIREQLYGVIFDFCSQGLTALDQTP
;
A
#
# COMPACT_ATOMS: atom_id res chain seq x y z
N MET A 1 1.48 -24.87 6.69
CA MET A 1 1.91 -25.10 5.28
C MET A 1 1.30 -24.13 4.27
N LYS A 2 0.02 -23.69 4.37
CA LYS A 2 -0.56 -22.68 3.44
C LYS A 2 -0.13 -21.23 3.71
N HIS A 3 0.22 -20.88 4.95
CA HIS A 3 0.63 -19.52 5.34
C HIS A 3 1.91 -19.05 4.67
N ASP A 4 2.93 -19.93 4.63
CA ASP A 4 4.26 -19.64 4.10
C ASP A 4 4.23 -19.32 2.58
N GLY A 5 3.45 -20.08 1.80
CA GLY A 5 3.27 -19.81 0.37
C GLY A 5 2.62 -18.46 0.07
N TYR A 6 1.62 -18.06 0.87
CA TYR A 6 0.97 -16.75 0.73
C TYR A 6 1.92 -15.60 1.07
N LEU A 7 2.62 -15.66 2.22
CA LEU A 7 3.53 -14.59 2.65
C LEU A 7 4.70 -14.42 1.67
N LYS A 8 5.25 -15.52 1.15
CA LYS A 8 6.27 -15.48 0.09
C LYS A 8 5.75 -14.82 -1.18
N ALA A 9 4.56 -15.19 -1.65
CA ALA A 9 3.95 -14.59 -2.83
C ALA A 9 3.65 -13.10 -2.63
N MET A 10 3.15 -12.72 -1.45
CA MET A 10 2.86 -11.33 -1.10
C MET A 10 4.14 -10.49 -1.02
N ARG A 11 5.23 -11.01 -0.43
CA ARG A 11 6.53 -10.34 -0.43
C ARG A 11 7.03 -10.08 -1.86
N ALA A 12 6.96 -11.08 -2.73
CA ALA A 12 7.35 -10.93 -4.14
C ALA A 12 6.48 -9.90 -4.87
N HIS A 13 5.17 -9.91 -4.62
CA HIS A 13 4.24 -8.95 -5.21
C HIS A 13 4.52 -7.51 -4.78
N VAL A 14 4.66 -7.27 -3.47
CA VAL A 14 4.98 -5.96 -2.90
C VAL A 14 6.31 -5.44 -3.44
N TRP A 15 7.32 -6.31 -3.52
CA TRP A 15 8.63 -5.94 -4.08
C TRP A 15 8.52 -5.54 -5.55
N GLN A 16 7.77 -6.29 -6.37
CA GLN A 16 7.55 -5.94 -7.77
C GLN A 16 6.85 -4.58 -7.90
N CYS A 17 5.76 -4.36 -7.16
CA CYS A 17 5.05 -3.08 -7.19
C CYS A 17 5.94 -1.89 -6.77
N GLN A 18 6.82 -2.09 -5.79
CA GLN A 18 7.78 -1.06 -5.40
C GLN A 18 8.77 -0.78 -6.53
N SER A 19 9.38 -1.82 -7.10
CA SER A 19 10.32 -1.70 -8.21
C SER A 19 9.69 -0.98 -9.41
N ASP A 20 8.46 -1.32 -9.77
CA ASP A 20 7.75 -0.72 -10.90
C ASP A 20 7.44 0.77 -10.65
N LEU A 21 7.08 1.15 -9.41
CA LEU A 21 6.89 2.57 -9.04
C LEU A 21 8.20 3.37 -9.01
N GLU A 22 9.30 2.75 -8.60
CA GLU A 22 10.62 3.35 -8.63
C GLU A 22 11.09 3.58 -10.07
N GLU A 23 10.89 2.62 -10.97
CA GLU A 23 11.16 2.76 -12.41
C GLU A 23 10.30 3.87 -13.02
N LEU A 24 9.00 3.87 -12.74
CA LEU A 24 8.08 4.90 -13.23
C LEU A 24 8.45 6.29 -12.73
N ARG A 25 8.89 6.39 -11.47
CA ARG A 25 9.41 7.64 -10.91
C ARG A 25 10.67 8.10 -11.63
N ASN A 26 11.60 7.19 -11.92
CA ASN A 26 12.81 7.53 -12.67
C ASN A 26 12.47 8.10 -14.06
N HIS A 27 11.47 7.55 -14.74
CA HIS A 27 10.95 8.13 -15.98
C HIS A 27 10.34 9.52 -15.77
N PHE A 28 9.49 9.69 -14.75
CA PHE A 28 8.85 10.96 -14.42
C PHE A 28 9.86 12.10 -14.14
N LEU A 29 10.99 11.78 -13.52
CA LEU A 29 12.04 12.77 -13.24
C LEU A 29 12.75 13.26 -14.50
N GLN A 30 12.69 12.51 -15.60
CA GLN A 30 13.28 12.91 -16.89
C GLN A 30 12.27 13.63 -17.79
N ALA A 31 11.01 13.23 -17.76
CA ALA A 31 9.94 13.81 -18.58
C ALA A 31 8.56 13.60 -17.94
N PRO A 32 7.55 14.43 -18.25
CA PRO A 32 6.18 14.18 -17.82
C PRO A 32 5.68 12.80 -18.26
N LEU A 33 4.91 12.13 -17.41
CA LEU A 33 4.33 10.82 -17.75
C LEU A 33 3.37 10.95 -18.93
N ASP A 34 3.50 10.04 -19.89
CA ASP A 34 2.51 9.85 -20.94
C ASP A 34 1.21 9.22 -20.40
N LYS A 35 0.21 9.09 -21.27
CA LYS A 35 -1.09 8.52 -20.91
C LYS A 35 -0.98 7.12 -20.30
N TYR A 36 -0.14 6.25 -20.84
CA TYR A 36 -0.04 4.87 -20.39
C TYR A 36 0.73 4.77 -19.08
N GLN A 37 1.77 5.58 -18.93
CA GLN A 37 2.52 5.73 -17.70
C GLN A 37 1.65 6.28 -16.56
N ARG A 38 0.74 7.23 -16.84
CA ARG A 38 -0.24 7.70 -15.84
C ARG A 38 -1.21 6.60 -15.41
N LEU A 39 -1.73 5.81 -16.36
CA LEU A 39 -2.57 4.65 -16.03
C LEU A 39 -1.80 3.61 -15.22
N ALA A 40 -0.52 3.39 -15.54
CA ALA A 40 0.35 2.51 -14.76
C ALA A 40 0.55 3.04 -13.34
N LEU A 41 0.81 4.34 -13.14
CA LEU A 41 0.92 4.97 -11.82
C LEU A 41 -0.34 4.73 -10.99
N GLN A 42 -1.51 5.03 -11.56
CA GLN A 42 -2.80 4.85 -10.87
C GLN A 42 -3.01 3.39 -10.46
N ARG A 43 -2.74 2.44 -11.37
CA ARG A 43 -2.89 1.01 -11.09
C ARG A 43 -1.90 0.52 -10.04
N LEU A 44 -0.63 0.91 -10.12
CA LEU A 44 0.39 0.54 -9.15
C LEU A 44 0.08 1.09 -7.77
N MET A 45 -0.37 2.34 -7.67
CA MET A 45 -0.83 2.94 -6.41
C MET A 45 -2.02 2.17 -5.83
N GLN A 46 -3.04 1.88 -6.63
CA GLN A 46 -4.20 1.09 -6.20
C GLN A 46 -3.77 -0.26 -5.63
N VAL A 47 -2.98 -1.04 -6.38
CA VAL A 47 -2.58 -2.40 -6.02
C VAL A 47 -1.66 -2.41 -4.79
N SER A 48 -0.76 -1.42 -4.68
CA SER A 48 0.12 -1.28 -3.51
C SER A 48 -0.69 -0.99 -2.24
N ILE A 49 -1.69 -0.10 -2.32
CA ILE A 49 -2.58 0.21 -1.19
C ILE A 49 -3.46 -1.00 -0.85
N GLU A 50 -3.97 -1.73 -1.84
CA GLU A 50 -4.74 -2.97 -1.61
C GLU A 50 -3.91 -4.04 -0.92
N SER A 51 -2.63 -4.17 -1.28
CA SER A 51 -1.68 -5.09 -0.62
C SER A 51 -1.47 -4.71 0.84
N ALA A 52 -1.24 -3.41 1.12
CA ALA A 52 -1.14 -2.91 2.48
C ALA A 52 -2.42 -3.16 3.29
N ILE A 53 -3.60 -2.94 2.71
CA ILE A 53 -4.88 -3.24 3.36
C ILE A 53 -5.01 -4.74 3.68
N GLY A 54 -4.61 -5.62 2.75
CA GLY A 54 -4.63 -7.07 2.96
C GLY A 54 -3.73 -7.50 4.12
N ILE A 55 -2.49 -7.00 4.14
CA ILE A 55 -1.51 -7.24 5.21
C ILE A 55 -2.04 -6.69 6.55
N ALA A 56 -2.60 -5.48 6.55
CA ALA A 56 -3.15 -4.86 7.75
C ALA A 56 -4.28 -5.69 8.35
N LYS A 57 -5.22 -6.19 7.52
CA LYS A 57 -6.33 -7.03 7.99
C LYS A 57 -5.85 -8.34 8.59
N HIS A 58 -4.91 -9.01 7.93
CA HIS A 58 -4.35 -10.26 8.43
C HIS A 58 -3.59 -10.05 9.74
N TRP A 59 -2.78 -9.00 9.83
CA TRP A 59 -2.05 -8.67 11.05
C TRP A 59 -2.98 -8.24 12.19
N ALA A 60 -3.97 -7.38 11.92
CA ALA A 60 -4.96 -6.96 12.91
C ALA A 60 -5.83 -8.12 13.40
N GLN A 61 -6.12 -9.11 12.55
CA GLN A 61 -6.81 -10.33 12.95
C GLN A 61 -6.00 -11.14 13.97
N GLN A 62 -4.67 -11.23 13.80
CA GLN A 62 -3.79 -11.88 14.78
C GLN A 62 -3.76 -11.12 16.11
N VAL A 63 -3.78 -9.79 16.06
CA VAL A 63 -3.74 -8.95 17.27
C VAL A 63 -5.07 -9.00 18.03
N SER A 64 -6.20 -8.93 17.32
CA SER A 64 -7.53 -8.84 17.93
C SER A 64 -8.21 -10.20 18.18
N GLN A 65 -7.67 -11.27 17.60
CA GLN A 65 -8.28 -12.62 17.58
C GLN A 65 -9.71 -12.62 17.02
N ARG A 66 -10.01 -11.68 16.11
CA ARG A 66 -11.32 -11.53 15.45
C ARG A 66 -11.15 -11.22 13.97
N PRO A 67 -12.08 -11.68 13.10
CA PRO A 67 -12.06 -11.31 11.69
C PRO A 67 -12.18 -9.80 11.50
N ILE A 68 -11.34 -9.21 10.65
CA ILE A 68 -11.35 -7.78 10.32
C ILE A 68 -11.83 -7.60 8.89
N LEU A 69 -13.00 -6.95 8.74
CA LEU A 69 -13.62 -6.73 7.43
C LEU A 69 -13.24 -5.38 6.83
N GLU A 70 -13.13 -4.35 7.66
CA GLU A 70 -12.95 -2.97 7.21
C GLU A 70 -11.48 -2.53 7.22
N ALA A 71 -11.06 -1.82 6.17
CA ALA A 71 -9.69 -1.35 6.03
C ALA A 71 -9.30 -0.38 7.15
N TYR A 72 -10.13 0.65 7.39
CA TYR A 72 -9.89 1.63 8.45
C TYR A 72 -9.77 0.98 9.83
N GLN A 73 -10.65 0.00 10.12
CA GLN A 73 -10.63 -0.74 11.37
C GLN A 73 -9.31 -1.50 11.56
N ALA A 74 -8.77 -2.11 10.51
CA ALA A 74 -7.49 -2.82 10.58
C ALA A 74 -6.35 -1.90 11.03
N PHE A 75 -6.21 -0.74 10.41
CA PHE A 75 -5.17 0.23 10.77
C PHE A 75 -5.42 0.86 12.15
N ASP A 76 -6.67 1.14 12.52
CA ASP A 76 -7.00 1.65 13.85
C ASP A 76 -6.60 0.64 14.96
N ILE A 77 -6.83 -0.67 14.75
CA ILE A 77 -6.40 -1.73 15.68
C ILE A 77 -4.88 -1.75 15.82
N LEU A 78 -4.15 -1.77 14.70
CA LEU A 78 -2.68 -1.81 14.71
C LEU A 78 -2.08 -0.56 15.36
N ASN A 79 -2.68 0.62 15.11
CA ASN A 79 -2.27 1.87 15.72
C ASN A 79 -2.49 1.87 17.23
N ASN A 80 -3.68 1.45 17.68
CA ASN A 80 -4.02 1.40 19.10
C ASN A 80 -3.16 0.37 19.86
N ALA A 81 -2.69 -0.68 19.17
CA ALA A 81 -1.74 -1.64 19.72
C ALA A 81 -0.28 -1.16 19.71
N GLY A 82 0.01 0.04 19.20
CA GLY A 82 1.36 0.58 19.09
C GLY A 82 2.25 -0.14 18.06
N LEU A 83 1.63 -0.82 17.09
CA LEU A 83 2.34 -1.66 16.12
C LEU A 83 2.70 -0.93 14.82
N LEU A 84 2.07 0.21 14.51
CA LEU A 84 2.44 1.00 13.34
C LEU A 84 3.67 1.85 13.65
N LYS A 85 4.69 1.78 12.78
CA LYS A 85 5.84 2.69 12.83
C LYS A 85 5.52 3.97 12.05
N GLY A 86 5.95 5.11 12.59
CA GLY A 86 5.79 6.42 11.94
C GLY A 86 4.38 7.01 12.09
N ASN A 87 4.12 8.08 11.33
CA ASN A 87 2.91 8.90 11.40
C ASN A 87 2.18 8.96 10.05
N ALA A 88 2.30 7.91 9.26
CA ALA A 88 1.66 7.76 7.96
C ALA A 88 0.14 8.10 8.02
N PRO A 89 -0.38 8.95 7.10
CA PRO A 89 -1.78 9.35 7.11
C PRO A 89 -2.67 8.26 6.48
N TRP A 90 -2.77 7.10 7.12
CA TRP A 90 -3.46 5.91 6.57
C TRP A 90 -4.90 6.16 6.13
N ARG A 91 -5.63 7.04 6.82
CA ARG A 91 -7.00 7.38 6.39
C ARG A 91 -7.01 8.01 4.99
N GLN A 92 -6.05 8.89 4.69
CA GLN A 92 -5.90 9.52 3.38
C GLN A 92 -5.41 8.52 2.34
N ILE A 93 -4.44 7.67 2.70
CA ILE A 93 -3.91 6.62 1.80
C ILE A 93 -5.03 5.65 1.39
N ILE A 94 -5.83 5.16 2.34
CA ILE A 94 -6.99 4.30 2.06
C ILE A 94 -8.05 5.05 1.23
N GLY A 95 -8.30 6.32 1.55
CA GLY A 95 -9.21 7.18 0.78
C GLY A 95 -8.79 7.31 -0.69
N MET A 96 -7.49 7.48 -0.95
CA MET A 96 -6.96 7.55 -2.31
C MET A 96 -7.25 6.29 -3.12
N ARG A 97 -7.17 5.09 -2.51
CA ARG A 97 -7.59 3.85 -3.19
C ARG A 97 -9.04 3.91 -3.66
N ASN A 98 -9.94 4.49 -2.86
CA ASN A 98 -11.34 4.63 -3.26
C ASN A 98 -11.51 5.58 -4.44
N VAL A 99 -10.76 6.69 -4.46
CA VAL A 99 -10.77 7.64 -5.60
C VAL A 99 -10.27 6.96 -6.87
N LEU A 100 -9.14 6.25 -6.80
CA LEU A 100 -8.54 5.55 -7.94
C LEU A 100 -9.45 4.47 -8.56
N VAL A 101 -10.39 3.91 -7.79
CA VAL A 101 -11.28 2.82 -8.25
C VAL A 101 -12.68 3.31 -8.59
N HIS A 102 -13.27 4.15 -7.75
CA HIS A 102 -14.68 4.49 -7.81
C HIS A 102 -14.95 5.91 -8.32
N ASP A 103 -14.00 6.82 -8.13
CA ASP A 103 -14.12 8.23 -8.51
C ASP A 103 -13.03 8.63 -9.52
N TYR A 104 -12.73 7.71 -10.44
CA TYR A 104 -11.59 7.82 -11.36
C TYR A 104 -11.68 9.04 -12.31
N LEU A 105 -12.88 9.63 -12.47
CA LEU A 105 -13.07 10.86 -13.24
C LEU A 105 -12.56 12.11 -12.51
N ASN A 106 -12.39 12.04 -11.19
CA ASN A 106 -11.98 13.15 -10.33
C ASN A 106 -10.59 12.93 -9.71
N VAL A 107 -9.77 12.07 -10.30
CA VAL A 107 -8.38 11.87 -9.88
C VAL A 107 -7.60 13.17 -10.07
N ASP A 108 -7.01 13.66 -8.98
CA ASP A 108 -6.15 14.83 -9.00
C ASP A 108 -4.75 14.45 -9.53
N GLU A 109 -4.50 14.80 -10.79
CA GLU A 109 -3.21 14.56 -11.46
C GLU A 109 -2.05 15.33 -10.80
N GLN A 110 -2.30 16.50 -10.20
CA GLN A 110 -1.25 17.26 -9.50
C GLN A 110 -0.84 16.57 -8.20
N LEU A 111 -1.82 15.98 -7.50
CA LEU A 111 -1.55 15.14 -6.33
C LEU A 111 -0.73 13.91 -6.72
N LEU A 112 -1.08 13.21 -7.81
CA LEU A 112 -0.31 12.06 -8.28
C LEU A 112 1.12 12.44 -8.68
N ASP A 113 1.30 13.55 -9.37
CA ASP A 113 2.61 14.09 -9.73
C ASP A 113 3.44 14.43 -8.47
N SER A 114 2.80 14.92 -7.40
CA SER A 114 3.46 15.19 -6.12
C SER A 114 3.88 13.88 -5.41
N ILE A 115 2.97 12.91 -5.36
CA ILE A 115 3.22 11.59 -4.76
C ILE A 115 4.42 10.90 -5.42
N ILE A 116 4.47 10.88 -6.76
CA ILE A 116 5.56 10.24 -7.48
C ILE A 116 6.87 11.02 -7.35
N ARG A 117 6.83 12.36 -7.44
CA ARG A 117 8.01 13.24 -7.31
C ARG A 117 8.70 13.06 -5.95
N GLU A 118 7.91 13.20 -4.89
CA GLU A 118 8.36 13.20 -3.50
C GLU A 118 8.47 11.79 -2.92
N GLN A 119 8.17 10.76 -3.72
CA GLN A 119 8.23 9.34 -3.30
C GLN A 119 7.33 9.06 -2.08
N LEU A 120 6.19 9.75 -1.98
CA LEU A 120 5.26 9.61 -0.85
C LEU A 120 4.64 8.21 -0.77
N TYR A 121 4.74 7.41 -1.82
CA TYR A 121 4.32 6.01 -1.80
C TYR A 121 5.23 5.11 -0.94
N GLY A 122 6.45 5.55 -0.57
CA GLY A 122 7.42 4.74 0.18
C GLY A 122 6.89 4.22 1.51
N VAL A 123 6.08 5.03 2.21
CA VAL A 123 5.41 4.65 3.47
C VAL A 123 4.55 3.38 3.33
N ILE A 124 3.97 3.14 2.15
CA ILE A 124 3.16 1.95 1.89
C ILE A 124 4.05 0.71 1.97
N PHE A 125 5.22 0.76 1.34
CA PHE A 125 6.17 -0.35 1.27
C PHE A 125 6.88 -0.60 2.60
N ASP A 126 7.22 0.47 3.33
CA ASP A 126 7.75 0.36 4.69
C ASP A 126 6.79 -0.40 5.60
N PHE A 127 5.50 -0.07 5.52
CA PHE A 127 4.46 -0.77 6.27
C PHE A 127 4.28 -2.22 5.80
N CYS A 128 4.25 -2.48 4.50
CA CYS A 128 4.13 -3.85 3.99
C CYS A 128 5.30 -4.73 4.49
N SER A 129 6.53 -4.21 4.43
CA SER A 129 7.73 -4.88 4.94
C SER A 129 7.61 -5.17 6.45
N GLN A 130 7.15 -4.17 7.22
CA GLN A 130 6.91 -4.32 8.64
C GLN A 130 5.86 -5.40 8.95
N GLY A 131 4.69 -5.33 8.32
CA GLY A 131 3.57 -6.24 8.57
C GLY A 131 3.88 -7.68 8.16
N LEU A 132 4.54 -7.88 7.01
CA LEU A 132 4.96 -9.21 6.57
C LEU A 132 5.99 -9.82 7.54
N THR A 133 6.90 -9.01 8.08
CA THR A 133 7.86 -9.47 9.10
C THR A 133 7.17 -9.85 10.40
N ALA A 134 6.17 -9.11 10.83
CA ALA A 134 5.38 -9.46 12.02
C ALA A 134 4.58 -10.76 11.81
N LEU A 135 4.01 -10.95 10.62
CA LEU A 135 3.25 -12.15 10.27
C LEU A 135 4.13 -13.40 10.17
N ASP A 136 5.38 -13.28 9.71
CA ASP A 136 6.36 -14.40 9.69
C ASP A 136 6.80 -14.82 11.10
N GLN A 137 6.78 -13.91 12.07
CA GLN A 137 7.16 -14.18 13.46
C GLN A 137 6.02 -14.78 14.30
N THR A 138 4.81 -14.87 13.74
CA THR A 138 3.64 -15.42 14.42
C THR A 138 3.54 -16.92 14.11
N PRO A 139 3.41 -17.81 15.12
CA PRO A 139 3.38 -19.25 14.93
C PRO A 139 2.15 -19.78 14.19
#